data_AF-A0A938C919-F1
#
_entry.id   AF-A0A938C919-F1
#
_cell.length_a   1.000
_cell.length_b   1.000
_cell.length_c   1.000
_cell.angle_alpha   90.00
_cell.angle_beta   90.00
_cell.angle_gamma   90.00
#
_symmetry.space_group_name_H-M   'P 1'
#
loop_
_entity.id
_entity.type
_entity.pdbx_description
1 polymer ?
#
loop_
_entity_poly.entity_id
_entity_poly.type
_entity_poly.pdbx_seq_one_letter_code
_entity_poly.pdbx_strand_id
1 'polypeptide(L)'
;MITPWVREFAQSSRRFIELVRAALLIGVATLLMSCGGGIGDLAGGVGSGGSGLAEGTVTSFGSVYIDGERYDDSRAVVTEEGAAGVRPAALKLGQRVRVRSSGDNVAELIEVVTELVGPIERVEAESGGSQWLTVLGQRVRIDKVAVGAFGAVTWIDFGERDCTPNCPLLKDQWIQAHGTWVLDKGSDSHYLLASRVEAIDPQPKVLVSGVVRSVQGSIARLNAAAGSAVDLAQGPAAAALAVDQLLRVWTTPPAGDTTRTPMTPERVAVPSLVRDESSARTVLGGEVSRVSADGAEIEIQGTRISVPPALRGTLSPAQFARVEIEKGADGWQLKMPPQVPNSAERADVQIIDLMRPIDFASAQRGPWRLRGTLLGKVDLPTSCLALPSDKPSDKIRVVVQAVRGPLPMQVRSIQCTRN
;
A
#
# COMPACT_ATOMS: atom_id res chain seq x y z
N MET A 1 -16.23 11.53 -80.49
CA MET A 1 -16.60 10.16 -80.08
C MET A 1 -15.68 9.74 -78.95
N ILE A 2 -16.16 9.84 -77.71
CA ILE A 2 -15.45 9.38 -76.52
C ILE A 2 -16.00 7.99 -76.22
N THR A 3 -15.11 6.99 -76.18
CA THR A 3 -15.43 5.56 -76.14
C THR A 3 -16.12 5.15 -74.82
N PRO A 4 -16.99 4.11 -74.84
CA PRO A 4 -17.81 3.70 -73.69
C PRO A 4 -17.00 3.22 -72.47
N TRP A 5 -15.73 2.87 -72.69
CA TRP A 5 -14.82 2.31 -71.70
C TRP A 5 -14.44 3.27 -70.55
N VAL A 6 -14.49 4.58 -70.76
CA VAL A 6 -14.06 5.56 -69.74
C VAL A 6 -15.13 5.75 -68.64
N ARG A 7 -16.41 5.44 -68.92
CA ARG A 7 -17.50 5.63 -67.95
C ARG A 7 -17.58 4.49 -66.92
N GLU A 8 -17.21 3.27 -67.28
CA GLU A 8 -17.26 2.12 -66.37
C GLU A 8 -16.12 2.15 -65.33
N PHE A 9 -14.93 2.63 -65.72
CA PHE A 9 -13.79 2.77 -64.79
C PHE A 9 -14.04 3.84 -63.70
N ALA A 10 -14.78 4.90 -64.03
CA ALA A 10 -15.13 5.96 -63.08
C ALA A 10 -16.25 5.58 -62.09
N GLN A 11 -17.12 4.61 -62.43
CA GLN A 11 -18.14 4.09 -61.52
C GLN A 11 -17.59 3.02 -60.57
N SER A 12 -16.62 2.21 -61.03
CA SER A 12 -15.96 1.20 -60.19
C SER A 12 -15.11 1.84 -59.08
N SER A 13 -14.37 2.92 -59.39
CA SER A 13 -13.56 3.64 -58.40
C SER A 13 -14.39 4.36 -57.34
N ARG A 14 -15.57 4.89 -57.69
CA ARG A 14 -16.50 5.51 -56.73
C ARG A 14 -17.08 4.50 -55.74
N ARG A 15 -17.43 3.29 -56.21
CA ARG A 15 -17.92 2.21 -55.33
C ARG A 15 -16.82 1.68 -54.41
N PHE A 16 -15.58 1.61 -54.88
CA PHE A 16 -14.44 1.19 -54.07
C PHE A 16 -14.10 2.22 -52.98
N ILE A 17 -14.16 3.53 -53.29
CA ILE A 17 -13.91 4.60 -52.33
C ILE A 17 -15.02 4.68 -51.25
N GLU A 18 -16.29 4.47 -51.62
CA GLU A 18 -17.41 4.42 -50.65
C GLU A 18 -17.32 3.19 -49.72
N LEU A 19 -16.93 2.02 -50.23
CA LEU A 19 -16.71 0.82 -49.41
C LEU A 19 -15.53 0.98 -48.43
N VAL A 20 -14.43 1.62 -48.87
CA VAL A 20 -13.29 1.91 -47.99
C VAL A 20 -13.66 2.96 -46.92
N ARG A 21 -14.47 3.97 -47.25
CA ARG A 21 -14.98 4.95 -46.27
C ARG A 21 -15.93 4.32 -45.24
N ALA A 22 -16.82 3.43 -45.66
CA ALA A 22 -17.69 2.68 -44.75
C ALA A 22 -16.90 1.76 -43.81
N ALA A 23 -15.88 1.07 -44.32
CA ALA A 23 -14.99 0.23 -43.50
C ALA A 23 -14.16 1.05 -42.50
N LEU A 24 -13.70 2.25 -42.89
CA LEU A 24 -12.94 3.15 -42.00
C LEU A 24 -13.82 3.75 -40.89
N LEU A 25 -15.09 4.08 -41.18
CA LEU A 25 -16.04 4.58 -40.18
C LEU A 25 -16.46 3.50 -39.16
N ILE A 26 -16.56 2.24 -39.59
CA ILE A 26 -16.85 1.09 -38.70
C ILE A 26 -15.61 0.73 -37.86
N GLY A 27 -14.40 0.88 -38.40
CA GLY A 27 -13.14 0.67 -37.68
C GLY A 27 -12.85 1.73 -36.60
N VAL A 28 -13.25 2.99 -36.80
CA VAL A 28 -13.06 4.05 -35.80
C VAL A 28 -14.11 3.98 -34.67
N ALA A 29 -15.32 3.51 -34.96
CA ALA A 29 -16.36 3.34 -33.94
C ALA A 29 -16.06 2.23 -32.92
N THR A 30 -15.27 1.22 -33.30
CA THR A 30 -14.85 0.12 -32.38
C THR A 30 -13.66 0.49 -31.49
N LEU A 31 -12.92 1.56 -31.82
CA LEU A 31 -11.80 2.07 -31.00
C LEU A 31 -12.25 3.05 -29.89
N LEU A 32 -13.51 3.50 -29.89
CA LEU A 32 -14.06 4.44 -28.90
C LEU A 32 -14.82 3.74 -27.74
N MET A 33 -14.93 2.41 -27.75
CA MET A 33 -15.49 1.63 -26.63
C MET A 33 -14.43 1.19 -25.58
N SER A 34 -13.23 1.77 -25.63
CA SER A 34 -12.17 1.53 -24.63
C SER A 34 -11.65 2.85 -24.03
N CYS A 35 -12.54 3.75 -23.63
CA CYS A 35 -12.23 4.79 -22.66
C CYS A 35 -13.53 5.36 -22.09
N GLY A 36 -14.05 4.70 -21.06
CA GLY A 36 -15.32 5.06 -20.43
C GLY A 36 -15.52 4.36 -19.09
N GLY A 37 -14.44 4.13 -18.34
CA GLY A 37 -14.49 3.70 -16.94
C GLY A 37 -14.58 4.91 -16.03
N GLY A 38 -15.75 5.55 -16.00
CA GLY A 38 -16.06 6.51 -14.95
C GLY A 38 -16.14 5.77 -13.62
N ILE A 39 -15.54 6.36 -12.60
CA ILE A 39 -15.73 6.12 -11.16
C ILE A 39 -17.23 6.23 -10.80
N GLY A 40 -17.99 5.21 -11.16
CA GLY A 40 -19.18 4.79 -10.45
C GLY A 40 -18.76 3.65 -9.54
N ASP A 41 -19.24 3.67 -8.31
CA ASP A 41 -19.08 2.58 -7.34
C ASP A 41 -19.20 1.23 -8.05
N LEU A 42 -18.05 0.59 -8.28
CA LEU A 42 -18.00 -0.82 -8.64
C LEU A 42 -18.35 -1.59 -7.37
N ALA A 43 -19.64 -1.56 -7.02
CA ALA A 43 -20.33 -2.68 -6.42
C ALA A 43 -20.32 -3.82 -7.45
N GLY A 44 -19.12 -4.36 -7.70
CA GLY A 44 -18.94 -5.57 -8.48
C GLY A 44 -19.45 -6.75 -7.67
N GLY A 45 -20.60 -7.29 -8.09
CA GLY A 45 -21.02 -8.66 -7.80
C GLY A 45 -21.09 -9.04 -6.33
N VAL A 46 -22.26 -8.80 -5.73
CA VAL A 46 -22.64 -9.44 -4.47
C VAL A 46 -22.66 -10.96 -4.63
N GLY A 47 -21.61 -11.60 -4.12
CA GLY A 47 -21.46 -13.04 -3.98
C GLY A 47 -21.08 -13.38 -2.53
N SER A 48 -22.12 -13.52 -1.70
CA SER A 48 -22.14 -13.91 -0.28
C SER A 48 -21.59 -12.88 0.73
N GLY A 49 -22.49 -12.37 1.57
CA GLY A 49 -22.15 -11.63 2.79
C GLY A 49 -21.48 -12.54 3.82
N GLY A 50 -20.21 -12.87 3.58
CA GLY A 50 -19.32 -13.56 4.50
C GLY A 50 -18.27 -12.63 5.10
N SER A 51 -17.67 -13.01 6.22
CA SER A 51 -16.53 -12.30 6.79
C SER A 51 -15.33 -12.33 5.84
N GLY A 52 -14.58 -11.22 5.81
CA GLY A 52 -13.44 -11.03 4.92
C GLY A 52 -12.16 -10.68 5.68
N LEU A 53 -11.03 -11.07 5.10
CA LEU A 53 -9.70 -10.62 5.50
C LEU A 53 -9.06 -9.85 4.35
N ALA A 54 -8.43 -8.72 4.66
CA ALA A 54 -7.66 -7.95 3.69
C ALA A 54 -6.34 -7.48 4.29
N GLU A 55 -5.25 -7.59 3.54
CA GLU A 55 -3.96 -6.97 3.90
C GLU A 55 -3.46 -6.09 2.75
N GLY A 56 -3.11 -4.85 3.07
CA GLY A 56 -2.70 -3.88 2.08
C GLY A 56 -2.35 -2.50 2.64
N THR A 57 -2.20 -1.51 1.75
CA THR A 57 -1.83 -0.14 2.11
C THR A 57 -3.06 0.77 2.19
N VAL A 58 -3.13 1.61 3.23
CA VAL A 58 -4.16 2.65 3.35
C VAL A 58 -3.93 3.75 2.30
N THR A 59 -4.88 3.94 1.40
CA THR A 59 -4.73 4.78 0.20
C THR A 59 -5.66 5.98 0.14
N SER A 60 -6.75 6.03 0.91
CA SER A 60 -7.68 7.16 1.06
C SER A 60 -8.57 7.01 2.31
N PHE A 61 -9.33 8.06 2.68
CA PHE A 61 -10.24 8.08 3.84
C PHE A 61 -11.65 8.60 3.51
N GLY A 62 -12.65 8.25 4.33
CA GLY A 62 -14.12 8.40 4.13
C GLY A 62 -14.88 7.08 4.24
N SER A 63 -14.07 6.06 4.09
CA SER A 63 -14.00 4.69 4.55
C SER A 63 -12.51 4.37 4.37
N VAL A 64 -11.92 3.40 5.06
CA VAL A 64 -10.51 3.07 4.81
C VAL A 64 -10.43 2.36 3.47
N TYR A 65 -9.66 2.90 2.52
CA TYR A 65 -9.41 2.21 1.26
C TYR A 65 -8.09 1.45 1.33
N ILE A 66 -8.14 0.14 1.13
CA ILE A 66 -6.99 -0.75 1.18
C ILE A 66 -6.74 -1.28 -0.21
N ASP A 67 -5.62 -0.85 -0.80
CA ASP A 67 -5.27 -1.13 -2.20
C ASP A 67 -6.46 -0.91 -3.17
N GLY A 68 -7.32 0.06 -2.85
CA GLY A 68 -8.45 0.50 -3.67
C GLY A 68 -9.82 -0.02 -3.32
N GLU A 69 -9.92 -0.95 -2.38
CA GLU A 69 -11.21 -1.42 -1.91
C GLU A 69 -11.67 -0.65 -0.67
N ARG A 70 -12.94 -0.21 -0.67
CA ARG A 70 -13.57 0.56 0.39
C ARG A 70 -13.99 -0.34 1.57
N TYR A 71 -13.58 0.03 2.78
CA TYR A 71 -14.03 -0.57 4.04
C TYR A 71 -14.63 0.47 5.00
N ASP A 72 -15.88 0.29 5.46
CA ASP A 72 -16.48 1.18 6.46
C ASP A 72 -15.79 0.98 7.83
N ASP A 73 -14.99 1.97 8.24
CA ASP A 73 -14.21 1.97 9.49
C ASP A 73 -14.90 2.72 10.63
N SER A 74 -16.14 3.19 10.45
CA SER A 74 -16.83 4.06 11.43
C SER A 74 -17.02 3.45 12.82
N ARG A 75 -16.94 2.12 12.93
CA ARG A 75 -17.02 1.36 14.20
C ARG A 75 -15.85 0.42 14.42
N ALA A 76 -14.81 0.49 13.57
CA ALA A 76 -13.69 -0.43 13.64
C ALA A 76 -12.82 -0.17 14.88
N VAL A 77 -12.38 -1.24 15.53
CA VAL A 77 -11.31 -1.14 16.52
C VAL A 77 -9.99 -1.07 15.76
N VAL A 78 -9.22 0.01 15.96
CA VAL A 78 -7.90 0.16 15.34
C VAL A 78 -6.81 -0.13 16.37
N THR A 79 -5.95 -1.09 16.06
CA THR A 79 -4.86 -1.51 16.91
C THR A 79 -3.53 -1.54 16.18
N GLU A 80 -2.44 -1.55 16.91
CA GLU A 80 -1.13 -1.91 16.39
C GLU A 80 -0.40 -2.81 17.37
N GLU A 81 0.52 -3.60 16.85
CA GLU A 81 1.33 -4.50 17.66
C GLU A 81 2.68 -3.84 17.99
N GLY A 82 2.97 -3.73 19.29
CA GLY A 82 4.23 -3.21 19.80
C GLY A 82 5.00 -4.22 20.65
N ALA A 83 6.14 -3.78 21.17
CA ALA A 83 6.98 -4.61 22.02
C ALA A 83 6.29 -5.08 23.32
N ALA A 84 5.33 -4.30 23.83
CA ALA A 84 4.54 -4.64 25.02
C ALA A 84 3.22 -5.38 24.69
N GLY A 85 2.99 -5.72 23.42
CA GLY A 85 1.74 -6.32 22.94
C GLY A 85 0.89 -5.34 22.12
N VAL A 86 -0.40 -5.65 22.02
CA VAL A 86 -1.36 -4.90 21.21
C VAL A 86 -1.80 -3.64 21.94
N ARG A 87 -1.87 -2.51 21.21
CA ARG A 87 -2.33 -1.22 21.74
C ARG A 87 -3.23 -0.49 20.73
N PRO A 88 -4.07 0.47 21.18
CA PRO A 88 -4.82 1.33 20.27
C PRO A 88 -3.88 2.10 19.32
N ALA A 89 -4.34 2.32 18.09
CA ALA A 89 -3.61 3.05 17.07
C ALA A 89 -4.52 4.03 16.30
N ALA A 90 -3.89 4.96 15.58
CA ALA A 90 -4.57 5.84 14.63
C ALA A 90 -4.13 5.50 13.20
N LEU A 91 -5.10 5.45 12.29
CA LEU A 91 -4.81 5.21 10.87
C LEU A 91 -4.29 6.46 10.18
N LYS A 92 -3.25 6.28 9.37
CA LYS A 92 -2.62 7.29 8.52
C LYS A 92 -2.45 6.75 7.11
N LEU A 93 -2.41 7.64 6.11
CA LEU A 93 -2.11 7.22 4.73
C LEU A 93 -0.73 6.57 4.62
N GLY A 94 -0.65 5.54 3.79
CA GLY A 94 0.55 4.77 3.54
C GLY A 94 0.87 3.72 4.60
N GLN A 95 0.17 3.70 5.74
CA GLN A 95 0.31 2.60 6.68
C GLN A 95 -0.15 1.29 6.03
N ARG A 96 0.56 0.21 6.35
CA ARG A 96 0.11 -1.14 6.03
C ARG A 96 -0.85 -1.62 7.11
N VAL A 97 -1.93 -2.27 6.72
CA VAL A 97 -2.98 -2.71 7.63
C VAL A 97 -3.46 -4.12 7.28
N ARG A 98 -3.89 -4.86 8.30
CA ARG A 98 -4.76 -6.01 8.17
C ARG A 98 -6.15 -5.64 8.64
N VAL A 99 -7.15 -5.99 7.85
CA VAL A 99 -8.55 -5.77 8.18
C VAL A 99 -9.29 -7.06 8.25
N ARG A 100 -10.04 -7.20 9.35
CA ARG A 100 -11.11 -8.19 9.48
C ARG A 100 -12.42 -7.44 9.33
N SER A 101 -13.20 -7.83 8.34
CA SER A 101 -14.51 -7.25 8.06
C SER A 101 -15.61 -8.28 8.29
N SER A 102 -16.78 -7.79 8.67
CA SER A 102 -18.02 -8.56 8.53
C SER A 102 -18.43 -8.65 7.05
N GLY A 103 -19.56 -9.29 6.78
CA GLY A 103 -20.25 -9.10 5.50
C GLY A 103 -20.45 -7.60 5.19
N ASP A 104 -20.52 -7.27 3.91
CA ASP A 104 -20.71 -5.91 3.36
C ASP A 104 -19.54 -4.92 3.55
N ASN A 105 -18.30 -5.41 3.67
CA ASN A 105 -17.08 -4.60 3.79
C ASN A 105 -17.09 -3.60 4.98
N VAL A 106 -17.77 -3.95 6.08
CA VAL A 106 -17.69 -3.18 7.32
C VAL A 106 -16.51 -3.70 8.14
N ALA A 107 -15.53 -2.85 8.41
CA ALA A 107 -14.35 -3.23 9.18
C ALA A 107 -14.71 -3.37 10.67
N GLU A 108 -14.37 -4.51 11.26
CA GLU A 108 -14.52 -4.76 12.70
C GLU A 108 -13.21 -4.49 13.45
N LEU A 109 -12.10 -4.93 12.86
CA LEU A 109 -10.76 -4.79 13.42
C LEU A 109 -9.80 -4.38 12.31
N ILE A 110 -8.98 -3.37 12.59
CA ILE A 110 -7.89 -2.91 11.73
C ILE A 110 -6.60 -2.97 12.54
N GLU A 111 -5.69 -3.87 12.16
CA GLU A 111 -4.35 -3.97 12.72
C GLU A 111 -3.37 -3.20 11.83
N VAL A 112 -2.77 -2.14 12.34
CA VAL A 112 -1.63 -1.47 11.70
C VAL A 112 -0.40 -2.37 11.82
N VAL A 113 0.18 -2.70 10.68
CA VAL A 113 1.39 -3.53 10.57
C VAL A 113 2.57 -2.61 10.39
N THR A 114 3.52 -2.70 11.32
CA THR A 114 4.81 -2.02 11.24
C THR A 114 5.89 -3.03 10.91
N GLU A 115 6.71 -2.75 9.91
CA GLU A 115 7.77 -3.66 9.48
C GLU A 115 9.13 -3.33 10.10
N LEU A 116 9.41 -2.06 10.38
CA LEU A 116 10.75 -1.66 10.81
C LEU A 116 10.72 -0.43 11.70
N VAL A 117 11.42 -0.49 12.84
CA VAL A 117 11.58 0.66 13.75
C VAL A 117 13.03 0.73 14.21
N GLY A 118 13.74 1.80 13.86
CA GLY A 118 15.14 1.99 14.25
C GLY A 118 15.78 3.24 13.62
N PRO A 119 17.04 3.52 13.97
CA PRO A 119 17.80 4.62 13.37
C PRO A 119 18.23 4.30 11.94
N ILE A 120 18.28 5.33 11.10
CA ILE A 120 18.88 5.24 9.76
C ILE A 120 20.40 5.13 9.89
N GLU A 121 20.96 4.01 9.45
CA GLU A 121 22.40 3.76 9.47
C GLU A 121 23.10 4.36 8.25
N ARG A 122 22.42 4.35 7.10
CA ARG A 122 22.94 4.84 5.83
C ARG A 122 21.82 5.36 4.93
N VAL A 123 22.11 6.46 4.24
CA VAL A 123 21.28 7.06 3.19
C VAL A 123 22.06 7.02 1.90
N GLU A 124 21.52 6.38 0.87
CA GLU A 124 22.12 6.36 -0.46
C GLU A 124 21.61 7.54 -1.30
N ALA A 125 22.36 7.89 -2.36
CA ALA A 125 21.94 8.92 -3.29
C ALA A 125 20.64 8.51 -4.01
N GLU A 126 19.75 9.47 -4.21
CA GLU A 126 18.53 9.25 -4.97
C GLU A 126 18.87 9.00 -6.45
N SER A 127 18.20 8.03 -7.06
CA SER A 127 18.33 7.70 -8.48
C SER A 127 16.99 7.28 -9.05
N GLY A 128 16.59 7.84 -10.18
CA GLY A 128 15.35 7.47 -10.88
C GLY A 128 14.08 7.67 -10.05
N GLY A 129 14.03 8.65 -9.14
CA GLY A 129 12.89 8.91 -8.26
C GLY A 129 12.76 7.93 -7.09
N SER A 130 13.76 7.09 -6.86
CA SER A 130 13.85 6.15 -5.74
C SER A 130 15.09 6.43 -4.88
N GLN A 131 14.99 6.18 -3.59
CA GLN A 131 16.08 6.35 -2.64
C GLN A 131 16.21 5.13 -1.73
N TRP A 132 17.44 4.68 -1.49
CA TRP A 132 17.72 3.54 -0.63
C TRP A 132 18.22 3.98 0.75
N LEU A 133 17.73 3.31 1.79
CA LEU A 133 18.19 3.43 3.16
C LEU A 133 18.71 2.09 3.66
N THR A 134 19.57 2.16 4.67
CA THR A 134 19.89 1.02 5.55
C THR A 134 19.44 1.36 6.96
N VAL A 135 18.60 0.51 7.55
CA VAL A 135 18.07 0.64 8.92
C VAL A 135 18.18 -0.72 9.59
N LEU A 136 18.92 -0.82 10.70
CA LEU A 136 19.20 -2.07 11.41
C LEU A 136 19.78 -3.18 10.51
N GLY A 137 20.69 -2.81 9.60
CA GLY A 137 21.26 -3.70 8.59
C GLY A 137 20.32 -4.07 7.44
N GLN A 138 19.10 -3.52 7.40
CA GLN A 138 18.08 -3.87 6.41
C GLN A 138 17.95 -2.82 5.32
N ARG A 139 17.87 -3.26 4.06
CA ARG A 139 17.64 -2.37 2.92
C ARG A 139 16.18 -1.95 2.88
N VAL A 140 15.95 -0.64 2.82
CA VAL A 140 14.64 -0.03 2.63
C VAL A 140 14.67 0.79 1.36
N ARG A 141 13.73 0.54 0.45
CA ARG A 141 13.52 1.33 -0.76
C ARG A 141 12.37 2.29 -0.53
N ILE A 142 12.62 3.56 -0.84
CA ILE A 142 11.64 4.63 -0.81
C ILE A 142 11.44 5.09 -2.25
N ASP A 143 10.20 5.10 -2.72
CA ASP A 143 9.84 5.59 -4.04
C ASP A 143 9.09 6.92 -3.89
N LYS A 144 9.68 8.01 -4.40
CA LYS A 144 9.13 9.37 -4.25
C LYS A 144 8.21 9.80 -5.39
N VAL A 145 8.13 9.01 -6.44
CA VAL A 145 7.37 9.32 -7.67
C VAL A 145 6.25 8.31 -7.85
N ALA A 146 5.04 8.81 -8.12
CA ALA A 146 3.84 7.99 -8.21
C ALA A 146 3.75 7.11 -9.45
N VAL A 147 3.36 5.85 -9.23
CA VAL A 147 2.99 4.89 -10.28
C VAL A 147 1.61 4.30 -9.95
N GLY A 148 0.55 4.91 -10.49
CA GLY A 148 -0.83 4.37 -10.49
C GLY A 148 -1.64 4.49 -9.19
N ALA A 149 -2.88 3.96 -9.23
CA ALA A 149 -3.92 4.14 -8.23
C ALA A 149 -3.66 3.48 -6.87
N PHE A 150 -2.86 2.41 -6.76
CA PHE A 150 -2.60 1.69 -5.49
C PHE A 150 -1.12 1.23 -5.33
N GLY A 151 -0.18 1.82 -6.09
CA GLY A 151 1.24 1.40 -6.13
C GLY A 151 2.31 2.50 -5.93
N ALA A 152 3.49 2.03 -5.51
CA ALA A 152 4.85 2.61 -5.57
C ALA A 152 5.13 4.05 -5.06
N VAL A 153 4.27 4.69 -4.26
CA VAL A 153 4.69 5.92 -3.55
C VAL A 153 4.85 5.66 -2.08
N THR A 154 6.02 6.01 -1.56
CA THR A 154 6.25 6.09 -0.13
C THR A 154 5.70 7.40 0.42
N TRP A 155 4.80 7.30 1.39
CA TRP A 155 4.34 8.41 2.21
C TRP A 155 5.41 8.79 3.23
N ILE A 156 6.02 9.96 3.07
CA ILE A 156 7.15 10.38 3.89
C ILE A 156 6.70 11.45 4.88
N ASP A 157 6.60 11.14 6.18
CA ASP A 157 6.19 12.06 7.25
C ASP A 157 7.33 12.30 8.25
N PHE A 158 8.15 13.31 8.01
CA PHE A 158 9.22 13.68 8.94
C PHE A 158 8.88 14.86 9.85
N GLY A 159 7.59 15.03 10.15
CA GLY A 159 7.10 16.07 11.04
C GLY A 159 7.08 17.46 10.40
N GLU A 160 7.09 18.49 11.25
CA GLU A 160 6.89 19.90 10.86
C GLU A 160 8.19 20.61 10.44
N ARG A 161 9.22 19.87 10.02
CA ARG A 161 10.47 20.48 9.60
C ARG A 161 10.21 21.38 8.39
N ASP A 162 10.72 22.62 8.42
CA ASP A 162 10.57 23.65 7.37
C ASP A 162 11.17 23.27 5.98
N CYS A 163 11.61 22.03 5.79
CA CYS A 163 12.25 21.51 4.58
C CYS A 163 11.31 20.74 3.64
N THR A 164 10.01 20.70 3.92
CA THR A 164 9.02 20.02 3.10
C THR A 164 8.86 20.66 1.70
N PRO A 165 8.76 19.91 0.58
CA PRO A 165 8.63 18.45 0.46
C PRO A 165 9.97 17.66 0.33
N ASN A 166 11.11 18.35 0.40
CA ASN A 166 12.44 17.77 0.14
C ASN A 166 13.24 17.56 1.43
N CYS A 167 12.57 17.25 2.55
CA CYS A 167 13.28 17.05 3.80
C CYS A 167 14.32 15.93 3.65
N PRO A 168 15.62 16.21 3.89
CA PRO A 168 16.63 15.20 3.71
C PRO A 168 16.40 14.06 4.71
N LEU A 169 16.56 12.84 4.21
CA LEU A 169 16.77 11.67 5.05
C LEU A 169 18.14 11.84 5.70
N LEU A 170 18.19 11.77 7.03
CA LEU A 170 19.42 11.96 7.78
C LEU A 170 19.85 10.65 8.43
N LYS A 171 21.17 10.42 8.46
CA LYS A 171 21.76 9.38 9.31
C LYS A 171 21.36 9.64 10.76
N ASP A 172 21.20 8.55 11.52
CA ASP A 172 20.82 8.50 12.94
C ASP A 172 19.41 9.01 13.26
N GLN A 173 18.67 9.48 12.24
CA GLN A 173 17.25 9.78 12.38
C GLN A 173 16.48 8.49 12.63
N TRP A 174 15.69 8.47 13.70
CA TRP A 174 14.82 7.35 14.01
C TRP A 174 13.57 7.39 13.14
N ILE A 175 13.26 6.22 12.58
CA ILE A 175 12.09 6.04 11.74
C ILE A 175 11.26 4.86 12.18
N GLN A 176 9.97 4.96 11.90
CA GLN A 176 9.05 3.84 11.75
C GLN A 176 8.72 3.70 10.26
N ALA A 177 8.91 2.51 9.70
CA ALA A 177 8.60 2.21 8.32
C ALA A 177 7.52 1.13 8.21
N HIS A 178 6.58 1.40 7.32
CA HIS A 178 5.55 0.49 6.85
C HIS A 178 5.84 0.11 5.41
N GLY A 179 5.52 -1.11 5.00
CA GLY A 179 5.64 -1.51 3.61
C GLY A 179 5.67 -3.02 3.43
N THR A 180 6.17 -3.47 2.29
CA THR A 180 6.19 -4.88 1.90
C THR A 180 7.61 -5.37 1.70
N TRP A 181 7.92 -6.58 2.19
CA TRP A 181 9.17 -7.26 1.85
C TRP A 181 9.10 -7.80 0.43
N VAL A 182 10.01 -7.32 -0.43
CA VAL A 182 10.09 -7.67 -1.85
C VAL A 182 11.41 -8.39 -2.10
N LEU A 183 11.34 -9.55 -2.75
CA LEU A 183 12.53 -10.27 -3.20
C LEU A 183 13.16 -9.56 -4.40
N ASP A 184 14.42 -9.17 -4.27
CA ASP A 184 15.31 -8.86 -5.38
C ASP A 184 15.98 -10.16 -5.87
N LYS A 185 15.52 -10.66 -7.02
CA LYS A 185 16.07 -11.87 -7.65
C LYS A 185 17.56 -11.75 -7.96
N GLY A 186 18.07 -10.56 -8.27
CA GLY A 186 19.47 -10.36 -8.66
C GLY A 186 20.43 -10.57 -7.50
N SER A 187 20.02 -10.17 -6.29
CA SER A 187 20.82 -10.33 -5.07
C SER A 187 20.37 -11.49 -4.17
N ASP A 188 19.31 -12.20 -4.56
CA ASP A 188 18.59 -13.19 -3.74
C ASP A 188 18.34 -12.69 -2.30
N SER A 189 17.94 -11.42 -2.20
CA SER A 189 17.71 -10.76 -0.92
C SER A 189 16.38 -10.04 -0.91
N HIS A 190 15.77 -9.94 0.27
CA HIS A 190 14.57 -9.13 0.46
C HIS A 190 14.95 -7.72 0.90
N TYR A 191 14.27 -6.75 0.33
CA TYR A 191 14.28 -5.38 0.81
C TYR A 191 12.87 -4.94 1.18
N LEU A 192 12.76 -3.97 2.08
CA LEU A 192 11.48 -3.36 2.43
C LEU A 192 11.15 -2.29 1.39
N LEU A 193 10.16 -2.52 0.55
CA LEU A 193 9.55 -1.46 -0.26
C LEU A 193 8.59 -0.68 0.62
N ALA A 194 8.99 0.52 1.01
CA ALA A 194 8.24 1.31 1.98
C ALA A 194 6.99 1.93 1.35
N SER A 195 5.84 1.72 1.99
CA SER A 195 4.60 2.45 1.70
C SER A 195 4.48 3.70 2.56
N ARG A 196 5.05 3.71 3.77
CA ARG A 196 5.16 4.90 4.62
C ARG A 196 6.45 4.87 5.42
N VAL A 197 7.09 6.02 5.57
CA VAL A 197 8.19 6.23 6.51
C VAL A 197 7.87 7.47 7.34
N GLU A 198 7.92 7.33 8.66
CA GLU A 198 7.71 8.45 9.58
C GLU A 198 8.87 8.64 10.55
N ALA A 199 9.18 9.92 10.85
CA ALA A 199 10.09 10.24 11.94
C ALA A 199 9.44 9.89 13.27
N ILE A 200 10.22 9.31 14.17
CA ILE A 200 9.80 9.07 15.55
C ILE A 200 10.91 9.52 16.50
N ASP A 201 10.54 9.74 17.76
CA ASP A 201 11.54 9.91 18.82
C ASP A 201 12.31 8.61 19.04
N PRO A 202 13.61 8.69 19.40
CA PRO A 202 14.40 7.51 19.74
C PRO A 202 13.70 6.60 20.74
N GLN A 203 13.65 5.31 20.43
CA GLN A 203 13.00 4.30 21.26
C GLN A 203 14.05 3.41 21.92
N PRO A 204 13.83 2.91 23.15
CA PRO A 204 14.71 1.92 23.75
C PRO A 204 14.67 0.58 22.99
N LYS A 205 13.54 0.28 22.36
CA LYS A 205 13.30 -0.96 21.63
C LYS A 205 13.25 -0.70 20.14
N VAL A 206 13.89 -1.58 19.38
CA VAL A 206 13.82 -1.62 17.92
C VAL A 206 12.90 -2.73 17.46
N LEU A 207 12.41 -2.62 16.24
CA LEU A 207 11.67 -3.68 15.54
C LEU A 207 12.45 -4.05 14.29
N VAL A 208 12.91 -5.30 14.23
CA VAL A 208 13.45 -5.93 13.03
C VAL A 208 12.43 -6.93 12.53
N SER A 209 12.05 -6.83 11.25
CA SER A 209 11.23 -7.85 10.60
C SER A 209 11.84 -8.28 9.28
N GLY A 210 11.38 -9.40 8.73
CA GLY A 210 11.85 -9.86 7.43
C GLY A 210 11.49 -11.31 7.14
N VAL A 211 11.78 -11.74 5.93
CA VAL A 211 11.55 -13.11 5.48
C VAL A 211 12.72 -13.99 5.95
N VAL A 212 12.41 -15.10 6.62
CA VAL A 212 13.42 -16.06 7.09
C VAL A 212 14.08 -16.73 5.90
N ARG A 213 15.41 -16.59 5.78
CA ARG A 213 16.20 -17.20 4.70
C ARG A 213 16.92 -18.47 5.14
N SER A 214 17.24 -18.59 6.42
CA SER A 214 17.78 -19.81 7.00
C SER A 214 17.54 -19.87 8.50
N VAL A 215 17.49 -21.09 9.03
CA VAL A 215 17.47 -21.38 10.46
C VAL A 215 18.60 -22.37 10.74
N GLN A 216 19.56 -22.01 11.59
CA GLN A 216 20.68 -22.85 11.99
C GLN A 216 20.73 -22.89 13.53
N GLY A 217 20.36 -24.05 14.11
CA GLY A 217 20.13 -24.12 15.55
C GLY A 217 19.01 -23.16 15.97
N SER A 218 19.29 -22.24 16.89
CA SER A 218 18.37 -21.17 17.30
C SER A 218 18.48 -19.88 16.47
N ILE A 219 19.45 -19.79 15.56
CA ILE A 219 19.72 -18.56 14.83
C ILE A 219 18.90 -18.55 13.54
N ALA A 220 17.98 -17.60 13.44
CA ALA A 220 17.29 -17.27 12.20
C ALA A 220 18.01 -16.12 11.50
N ARG A 221 18.23 -16.24 10.18
CA ARG A 221 18.70 -15.13 9.34
C ARG A 221 17.56 -14.58 8.50
N LEU A 222 17.42 -13.26 8.52
CA LEU A 222 16.36 -12.55 7.83
C LEU A 222 16.90 -11.91 6.54
N ASN A 223 16.03 -11.90 5.52
CA ASN A 223 16.13 -11.17 4.27
C ASN A 223 17.26 -11.56 3.32
N ALA A 224 18.45 -11.96 3.79
CA ALA A 224 19.56 -12.39 2.96
C ALA A 224 20.37 -13.49 3.65
N ALA A 225 21.22 -14.21 2.89
CA ALA A 225 22.13 -15.21 3.45
C ALA A 225 23.08 -14.64 4.53
N ALA A 226 23.50 -13.38 4.38
CA ALA A 226 24.28 -12.63 5.36
C ALA A 226 23.45 -11.55 6.10
N GLY A 227 22.12 -11.63 6.05
CA GLY A 227 21.24 -10.63 6.63
C GLY A 227 21.13 -10.72 8.16
N SER A 228 20.24 -9.92 8.73
CA SER A 228 20.07 -9.75 10.18
C SER A 228 19.85 -11.10 10.87
N ALA A 229 20.69 -11.39 11.86
CA ALA A 229 20.65 -12.64 12.62
C ALA A 229 19.92 -12.42 13.96
N VAL A 230 18.99 -13.30 14.27
CA VAL A 230 18.22 -13.29 15.53
C VAL A 230 18.41 -14.63 16.22
N ASP A 231 18.81 -14.61 17.49
CA ASP A 231 18.93 -15.81 18.32
C ASP A 231 17.63 -16.08 19.07
N LEU A 232 16.89 -17.08 18.64
CA LEU A 232 15.57 -17.43 19.18
C LEU A 232 15.65 -18.33 20.42
N ALA A 233 16.85 -18.60 20.98
CA ALA A 233 17.04 -19.55 22.08
C ALA A 233 16.24 -19.21 23.35
N GLN A 234 15.97 -17.92 23.58
CA GLN A 234 15.23 -17.42 24.75
C GLN A 234 13.89 -16.76 24.38
N GLY A 235 13.44 -16.93 23.12
CA GLY A 235 12.24 -16.29 22.59
C GLY A 235 10.96 -17.10 22.85
N PRO A 236 9.82 -16.45 23.13
CA PRO A 236 8.56 -17.13 23.48
C PRO A 236 7.89 -17.90 22.32
N ALA A 237 8.45 -17.89 21.10
CA ALA A 237 7.79 -18.45 19.91
C ALA A 237 8.76 -19.07 18.88
N ALA A 238 9.79 -19.79 19.30
CA ALA A 238 10.66 -20.54 18.37
C ALA A 238 9.99 -21.78 17.74
N ALA A 239 8.78 -22.15 18.16
CA ALA A 239 8.09 -23.34 17.69
C ALA A 239 7.67 -23.20 16.22
N ALA A 240 8.35 -23.96 15.35
CA ALA A 240 8.07 -24.16 13.91
C ALA A 240 8.27 -22.94 12.98
N LEU A 241 9.32 -22.14 13.19
CA LEU A 241 9.76 -21.17 12.19
C LEU A 241 10.32 -21.90 10.95
N ALA A 242 9.80 -21.59 9.78
CA ALA A 242 10.24 -22.13 8.50
C ALA A 242 10.91 -21.07 7.63
N VAL A 243 11.75 -21.52 6.69
CA VAL A 243 12.23 -20.66 5.59
C VAL A 243 11.02 -20.10 4.83
N ASP A 244 11.16 -18.88 4.35
CA ASP A 244 10.14 -18.07 3.66
C ASP A 244 8.98 -17.57 4.54
N GLN A 245 9.03 -17.77 5.85
CA GLN A 245 8.08 -17.13 6.77
C GLN A 245 8.51 -15.70 7.13
N LEU A 246 7.53 -14.82 7.30
CA LEU A 246 7.76 -13.49 7.84
C LEU A 246 7.96 -13.56 9.37
N LEU A 247 9.04 -12.98 9.86
CA LEU A 247 9.35 -12.88 11.29
C LEU A 247 9.36 -11.41 11.71
N ARG A 248 8.81 -11.09 12.89
CA ARG A 248 8.92 -9.79 13.57
C ARG A 248 9.55 -9.98 14.95
N VAL A 249 10.55 -9.16 15.25
CA VAL A 249 11.35 -9.25 16.47
C VAL A 249 11.48 -7.89 17.10
N TRP A 250 11.01 -7.78 18.34
CA TRP A 250 11.29 -6.63 19.19
C TRP A 250 12.46 -6.96 20.12
N THR A 251 13.43 -6.07 20.18
CA THR A 251 14.64 -6.25 20.97
C THR A 251 15.16 -4.90 21.47
N THR A 252 15.87 -4.90 22.60
CA THR A 252 16.64 -3.76 23.09
C THR A 252 18.11 -3.95 22.68
N PRO A 253 18.66 -3.13 21.77
CA PRO A 253 20.06 -3.21 21.41
C PRO A 253 20.96 -2.92 22.64
N PRO A 254 21.96 -3.77 22.95
CA PRO A 254 22.83 -3.56 24.10
C PRO A 254 23.59 -2.23 24.00
N ALA A 255 23.46 -1.36 25.00
CA ALA A 255 24.02 0.00 24.99
C ALA A 255 23.61 0.85 23.75
N GLY A 256 22.48 0.51 23.10
CA GLY A 256 22.03 1.18 21.88
C GLY A 256 22.75 0.75 20.60
N ASP A 257 23.66 -0.23 20.65
CA ASP A 257 24.40 -0.72 19.48
C ASP A 257 23.51 -1.59 18.59
N THR A 258 22.96 -1.00 17.53
CA THR A 258 22.10 -1.67 16.54
C THR A 258 22.83 -2.61 15.60
N THR A 259 24.16 -2.62 15.63
CA THR A 259 25.00 -3.45 14.74
C THR A 259 25.31 -4.82 15.33
N ARG A 260 25.05 -5.02 16.62
CA ARG A 260 25.35 -6.27 17.32
C ARG A 260 24.50 -7.41 16.81
N THR A 261 25.16 -8.51 16.43
CA THR A 261 24.52 -9.74 15.96
C THR A 261 25.08 -10.98 16.68
N PRO A 262 24.28 -12.05 16.88
CA PRO A 262 22.83 -12.11 16.66
C PRO A 262 22.07 -11.28 17.70
N MET A 263 20.91 -10.75 17.32
CA MET A 263 20.01 -10.01 18.22
C MET A 263 19.24 -10.98 19.11
N THR A 264 19.08 -10.63 20.39
CA THR A 264 18.28 -11.43 21.32
C THR A 264 16.87 -10.84 21.40
N PRO A 265 15.83 -11.58 20.96
CA PRO A 265 14.46 -11.10 20.97
C PRO A 265 13.92 -11.04 22.39
N GLU A 266 13.19 -9.97 22.70
CA GLU A 266 12.33 -9.92 23.89
C GLU A 266 10.90 -10.37 23.55
N ARG A 267 10.50 -10.16 22.30
CA ARG A 267 9.20 -10.59 21.78
C ARG A 267 9.37 -11.00 20.32
N VAL A 268 8.75 -12.11 19.96
CA VAL A 268 8.72 -12.66 18.61
C VAL A 268 7.28 -12.77 18.17
N ALA A 269 7.00 -12.35 16.93
CA ALA A 269 5.74 -12.64 16.27
C ALA A 269 6.01 -13.21 14.88
N VAL A 270 5.32 -14.30 14.55
CA VAL A 270 5.24 -14.84 13.19
C VAL A 270 3.88 -14.41 12.64
N PRO A 271 3.79 -13.26 11.94
CA PRO A 271 2.56 -12.87 11.26
C PRO A 271 2.15 -13.95 10.25
N SER A 272 0.93 -14.47 10.41
CA SER A 272 0.24 -15.22 9.38
C SER A 272 -0.82 -14.30 8.79
N LEU A 273 -0.95 -14.27 7.47
CA LEU A 273 -2.05 -13.60 6.77
C LEU A 273 -3.42 -14.07 7.28
N VAL A 274 -3.48 -15.30 7.78
CA VAL A 274 -4.71 -15.94 8.22
C VAL A 274 -4.45 -16.66 9.54
N ARG A 275 -4.90 -16.05 10.64
CA ARG A 275 -5.16 -16.79 11.89
C ARG A 275 -6.56 -17.40 11.90
N ASP A 276 -7.41 -17.02 10.95
CA ASP A 276 -8.83 -17.37 10.94
C ASP A 276 -9.19 -18.02 9.59
N GLU A 277 -9.00 -19.33 9.51
CA GLU A 277 -9.26 -20.14 8.30
C GLU A 277 -10.74 -20.17 7.89
N SER A 278 -11.62 -19.51 8.65
CA SER A 278 -13.06 -19.42 8.37
C SER A 278 -13.48 -18.26 7.47
N SER A 279 -12.56 -17.34 7.11
CA SER A 279 -12.93 -16.22 6.23
C SER A 279 -13.17 -16.68 4.79
N ALA A 280 -14.37 -16.38 4.28
CA ALA A 280 -14.81 -16.78 2.94
C ALA A 280 -14.06 -16.04 1.81
N ARG A 281 -13.40 -14.93 2.14
CA ARG A 281 -12.69 -14.05 1.21
C ARG A 281 -11.40 -13.52 1.82
N THR A 282 -10.27 -13.68 1.13
CA THR A 282 -8.98 -13.09 1.51
C THR A 282 -8.43 -12.24 0.37
N VAL A 283 -8.12 -10.97 0.66
CA VAL A 283 -7.58 -10.01 -0.29
C VAL A 283 -6.16 -9.65 0.11
N LEU A 284 -5.24 -9.65 -0.86
CA LEU A 284 -3.85 -9.30 -0.67
C LEU A 284 -3.44 -8.30 -1.74
N GLY A 285 -2.76 -7.21 -1.37
CA GLY A 285 -2.19 -6.30 -2.37
C GLY A 285 -0.73 -5.95 -2.15
N GLY A 286 0.04 -5.84 -3.22
CA GLY A 286 1.46 -5.52 -3.14
C GLY A 286 2.17 -5.71 -4.46
N GLU A 287 3.48 -5.47 -4.46
CA GLU A 287 4.33 -5.74 -5.60
C GLU A 287 4.52 -7.25 -5.79
N VAL A 288 4.35 -7.71 -7.03
CA VAL A 288 4.67 -9.07 -7.46
C VAL A 288 6.19 -9.23 -7.50
N SER A 289 6.76 -9.85 -6.46
CA SER A 289 8.20 -10.05 -6.33
C SER A 289 8.73 -11.18 -7.22
N ARG A 290 7.87 -12.16 -7.51
CA ARG A 290 8.21 -13.32 -8.34
C ARG A 290 7.01 -13.76 -9.16
N VAL A 291 7.31 -14.17 -10.39
CA VAL A 291 6.48 -15.02 -11.23
C VAL A 291 7.35 -16.21 -11.64
N SER A 292 6.83 -17.43 -11.54
CA SER A 292 7.50 -18.64 -12.02
C SER A 292 7.61 -18.63 -13.54
N ALA A 293 8.56 -19.40 -14.11
CA ALA A 293 8.80 -19.40 -15.56
C ALA A 293 7.57 -19.84 -16.38
N ASP A 294 6.74 -20.72 -15.81
CA ASP A 294 5.49 -21.20 -16.40
C ASP A 294 4.25 -20.35 -16.02
N GLY A 295 4.45 -19.30 -15.20
CA GLY A 295 3.40 -18.44 -14.68
C GLY A 295 2.46 -19.10 -13.69
N ALA A 296 2.75 -20.32 -13.22
CA ALA A 296 1.90 -21.09 -12.31
C ALA A 296 1.98 -20.63 -10.84
N GLU A 297 3.01 -19.89 -10.47
CA GLU A 297 3.19 -19.37 -9.12
C GLU A 297 3.60 -17.90 -9.18
N ILE A 298 3.01 -17.09 -8.31
CA ILE A 298 3.45 -15.74 -8.02
C ILE A 298 3.78 -15.59 -6.55
N GLU A 299 4.55 -14.57 -6.22
CA GLU A 299 4.83 -14.20 -4.84
C GLU A 299 4.45 -12.73 -4.62
N ILE A 300 3.59 -12.49 -3.64
CA ILE A 300 3.16 -11.16 -3.20
C ILE A 300 3.31 -11.13 -1.68
N GLN A 301 3.98 -10.10 -1.14
CA GLN A 301 4.25 -9.97 0.30
C GLN A 301 4.92 -11.21 0.94
N GLY A 302 5.81 -11.90 0.22
CA GLY A 302 6.43 -13.15 0.67
C GLY A 302 5.50 -14.37 0.68
N THR A 303 4.25 -14.20 0.26
CA THR A 303 3.26 -15.28 0.16
C THR A 303 3.26 -15.83 -1.26
N ARG A 304 3.56 -17.13 -1.39
CA ARG A 304 3.45 -17.85 -2.67
C ARG A 304 1.99 -18.18 -2.94
N ILE A 305 1.54 -17.90 -4.15
CA ILE A 305 0.16 -18.05 -4.59
C ILE A 305 0.18 -18.81 -5.92
N SER A 306 -0.54 -19.94 -5.97
CA SER A 306 -0.74 -20.68 -7.21
C SER A 306 -1.70 -19.93 -8.13
N VAL A 307 -1.34 -19.84 -9.41
CA VAL A 307 -2.10 -19.16 -10.46
C VAL A 307 -2.73 -20.20 -11.40
N PRO A 308 -4.08 -20.26 -11.47
CA PRO A 308 -4.78 -21.13 -12.40
C PRO A 308 -4.38 -20.86 -13.85
N PRO A 309 -4.36 -21.88 -14.74
CA PRO A 309 -3.98 -21.72 -16.15
C PRO A 309 -4.67 -20.56 -16.87
N ALA A 310 -5.95 -20.31 -16.58
CA ALA A 310 -6.75 -19.23 -17.18
C ALA A 310 -6.28 -17.81 -16.80
N LEU A 311 -5.51 -17.65 -15.72
CA LEU A 311 -5.04 -16.37 -15.21
C LEU A 311 -3.53 -16.17 -15.38
N ARG A 312 -2.82 -17.13 -15.98
CA ARG A 312 -1.37 -17.02 -16.20
C ARG A 312 -1.06 -15.92 -17.22
N GLY A 313 0.05 -15.21 -17.01
CA GLY A 313 0.46 -14.08 -17.86
C GLY A 313 -0.27 -12.75 -17.61
N THR A 314 -1.19 -12.70 -16.64
CA THR A 314 -1.88 -11.46 -16.23
C THR A 314 -1.03 -10.56 -15.33
N LEU A 315 0.02 -11.12 -14.72
CA LEU A 315 0.92 -10.44 -13.80
C LEU A 315 2.37 -10.57 -14.26
N SER A 316 3.13 -9.51 -14.02
CA SER A 316 4.56 -9.41 -14.30
C SER A 316 5.33 -9.07 -13.02
N PRO A 317 6.62 -9.41 -12.92
CA PRO A 317 7.48 -8.96 -11.82
C PRO A 317 7.51 -7.44 -11.72
N ALA A 318 7.68 -6.91 -10.49
CA ALA A 318 7.69 -5.48 -10.18
C ALA A 318 6.38 -4.73 -10.47
N GLN A 319 5.30 -5.46 -10.75
CA GLN A 319 3.97 -4.90 -10.93
C GLN A 319 3.23 -4.93 -9.59
N PHE A 320 2.63 -3.81 -9.19
CA PHE A 320 1.66 -3.82 -8.10
C PHE A 320 0.36 -4.49 -8.54
N ALA A 321 -0.17 -5.37 -7.69
CA ALA A 321 -1.43 -6.04 -7.92
C ALA A 321 -2.21 -6.23 -6.62
N ARG A 322 -3.53 -6.16 -6.71
CA ARG A 322 -4.48 -6.62 -5.70
C ARG A 322 -5.08 -7.93 -6.18
N VAL A 323 -4.99 -8.95 -5.35
CA VAL A 323 -5.44 -10.32 -5.64
C VAL A 323 -6.43 -10.79 -4.59
N GLU A 324 -7.42 -11.56 -5.03
CA GLU A 324 -8.26 -12.33 -4.13
C GLU A 324 -7.77 -13.79 -4.12
N ILE A 325 -7.44 -14.28 -2.94
CA ILE A 325 -6.88 -15.61 -2.73
C ILE A 325 -7.77 -16.44 -1.81
N GLU A 326 -7.69 -17.74 -1.98
CA GLU A 326 -8.31 -18.72 -1.10
C GLU A 326 -7.32 -19.80 -0.71
N LYS A 327 -7.51 -20.41 0.46
CA LYS A 327 -6.67 -21.49 0.93
C LYS A 327 -7.18 -22.80 0.35
N GLY A 328 -6.44 -23.38 -0.60
CA GLY A 328 -6.66 -24.71 -1.13
C GLY A 328 -5.86 -25.78 -0.37
N ALA A 329 -5.96 -27.03 -0.83
CA ALA A 329 -5.22 -28.16 -0.25
C ALA A 329 -3.69 -28.01 -0.36
N ASP A 330 -3.22 -27.37 -1.43
CA ASP A 330 -1.80 -27.20 -1.76
C ASP A 330 -1.24 -25.81 -1.40
N GLY A 331 -2.01 -25.01 -0.66
CA GLY A 331 -1.65 -23.64 -0.27
C GLY A 331 -2.57 -22.57 -0.86
N TRP A 332 -2.08 -21.34 -0.96
CA TRP A 332 -2.87 -20.21 -1.46
C TRP A 332 -3.07 -20.27 -2.96
N GLN A 333 -4.30 -20.06 -3.42
CA GLN A 333 -4.66 -20.06 -4.84
C GLN A 333 -5.39 -18.78 -5.21
N LEU A 334 -5.08 -18.24 -6.39
CA LEU A 334 -5.75 -17.06 -6.94
C LEU A 334 -7.18 -17.42 -7.39
N LYS A 335 -8.17 -16.71 -6.85
CA LYS A 335 -9.59 -16.98 -7.09
C LYS A 335 -10.19 -16.17 -8.24
N MET A 336 -9.72 -14.93 -8.39
CA MET A 336 -10.25 -13.99 -9.38
C MET A 336 -9.13 -13.34 -10.19
N PRO A 337 -9.42 -12.81 -11.39
CA PRO A 337 -8.47 -12.00 -12.13
C PRO A 337 -7.87 -10.91 -11.25
N PRO A 338 -6.55 -10.72 -11.28
CA PRO A 338 -5.88 -9.74 -10.45
C PRO A 338 -6.28 -8.33 -10.90
N GLN A 339 -6.41 -7.42 -9.94
CA GLN A 339 -6.57 -6.00 -10.21
C GLN A 339 -5.20 -5.34 -10.23
N VAL A 340 -4.88 -4.72 -11.36
CA VAL A 340 -3.63 -4.00 -11.56
C VAL A 340 -3.95 -2.51 -11.65
N PRO A 341 -3.20 -1.63 -10.96
CA PRO A 341 -3.36 -0.20 -11.12
C PRO A 341 -3.11 0.21 -12.58
N ASN A 342 -4.06 0.90 -13.20
CA ASN A 342 -3.80 1.50 -14.50
C ASN A 342 -2.91 2.74 -14.29
N SER A 343 -1.89 2.93 -15.13
CA SER A 343 -1.01 4.10 -15.08
C SER A 343 -1.76 5.42 -15.37
N ALA A 344 -2.93 5.33 -16.00
CA ALA A 344 -3.82 6.46 -16.26
C ALA A 344 -4.76 6.82 -15.09
N GLU A 345 -4.93 5.93 -14.09
CA GLU A 345 -5.70 6.27 -12.90
C GLU A 345 -4.87 7.23 -12.03
N ARG A 346 -5.43 8.43 -11.86
CA ARG A 346 -4.78 9.56 -11.22
C ARG A 346 -4.21 9.17 -9.86
N ALA A 347 -3.03 9.69 -9.57
CA ALA A 347 -2.45 9.78 -8.23
C ALA A 347 -3.32 10.59 -7.24
N ASP A 348 -4.58 10.89 -7.53
CA ASP A 348 -5.43 11.66 -6.63
C ASP A 348 -5.92 10.78 -5.47
N VAL A 349 -5.88 11.31 -4.26
CA VAL A 349 -6.28 10.67 -3.02
C VAL A 349 -7.29 11.56 -2.32
N GLN A 350 -8.35 10.93 -1.84
CA GLN A 350 -9.36 11.58 -1.01
C GLN A 350 -9.09 11.31 0.47
N ILE A 351 -9.18 12.34 1.31
CA ILE A 351 -9.10 12.21 2.77
C ILE A 351 -10.36 12.81 3.35
N ILE A 352 -11.11 12.01 4.11
CA ILE A 352 -12.33 12.46 4.77
C ILE A 352 -12.20 12.21 6.27
N ASP A 353 -12.63 13.20 7.06
CA ASP A 353 -12.69 13.11 8.51
C ASP A 353 -13.92 13.84 9.06
N LEU A 354 -14.32 13.48 10.28
CA LEU A 354 -15.34 14.16 11.07
C LEU A 354 -14.70 14.77 12.31
N MET A 355 -14.44 16.07 12.27
CA MET A 355 -13.73 16.78 13.31
C MET A 355 -14.71 17.45 14.30
N ARG A 356 -14.33 17.53 15.57
CA ARG A 356 -14.99 18.44 16.51
C ARG A 356 -14.63 19.88 16.16
N PRO A 357 -15.50 20.87 16.46
CA PRO A 357 -15.25 22.24 16.03
C PRO A 357 -14.01 22.85 16.68
N ILE A 358 -13.69 22.47 17.93
CA ILE A 358 -12.46 22.92 18.61
C ILE A 358 -11.20 22.35 17.96
N ASP A 359 -11.22 21.07 17.58
CA ASP A 359 -10.12 20.39 16.90
C ASP A 359 -9.89 21.04 15.53
N PHE A 360 -10.98 21.32 14.80
CA PHE A 360 -10.94 22.03 13.52
C PHE A 360 -10.39 23.47 13.64
N ALA A 361 -10.86 24.25 14.61
CA ALA A 361 -10.37 25.61 14.85
C ALA A 361 -8.91 25.65 15.32
N SER A 362 -8.44 24.61 16.03
CA SER A 362 -7.03 24.47 16.40
C SER A 362 -6.16 24.14 15.18
N ALA A 363 -6.63 23.26 14.30
CA ALA A 363 -5.94 22.89 13.06
C ALA A 363 -5.72 24.08 12.13
N GLN A 364 -6.63 25.07 12.15
CA GLN A 364 -6.51 26.33 11.39
C GLN A 364 -5.26 27.15 11.71
N ARG A 365 -4.61 26.94 12.87
CA ARG A 365 -3.52 27.80 13.36
C ARG A 365 -2.11 27.24 13.12
N GLY A 366 -1.99 26.02 12.61
CA GLY A 366 -0.72 25.33 12.40
C GLY A 366 -0.67 24.62 11.03
N PRO A 367 0.36 23.80 10.77
CA PRO A 367 0.33 22.92 9.62
C PRO A 367 -0.87 21.97 9.74
N TRP A 368 -1.66 21.89 8.68
CA TRP A 368 -2.87 21.10 8.67
C TRP A 368 -2.56 19.62 8.73
N ARG A 369 -3.21 18.91 9.65
CA ARG A 369 -3.19 17.45 9.73
C ARG A 369 -4.61 16.92 9.74
N LEU A 370 -4.85 15.89 8.92
CA LEU A 370 -6.14 15.21 8.84
C LEU A 370 -5.90 13.71 8.97
N ARG A 371 -6.52 13.06 9.97
CA ARG A 371 -6.21 11.66 10.36
C ARG A 371 -4.69 11.38 10.43
N GLY A 372 -3.96 12.24 11.12
CA GLY A 372 -2.50 12.13 11.29
C GLY A 372 -1.66 12.31 10.01
N THR A 373 -2.27 12.69 8.88
CA THR A 373 -1.58 12.93 7.61
C THR A 373 -1.31 14.42 7.43
N LEU A 374 -0.04 14.81 7.25
CA LEU A 374 0.38 16.19 7.07
C LEU A 374 -0.02 16.76 5.71
N LEU A 375 -0.93 17.72 5.70
CA LEU A 375 -1.36 18.46 4.50
C LEU A 375 -0.49 19.69 4.23
N GLY A 376 0.33 20.10 5.21
CA GLY A 376 1.16 21.31 5.13
C GLY A 376 0.37 22.58 5.48
N LYS A 377 0.87 23.74 5.05
CA LYS A 377 0.11 25.00 5.18
C LYS A 377 -0.89 25.05 4.03
N VAL A 378 -2.17 24.82 4.32
CA VAL A 378 -3.23 24.87 3.31
C VAL A 378 -4.16 26.03 3.61
N ASP A 379 -4.38 26.88 2.61
CA ASP A 379 -5.40 27.93 2.70
C ASP A 379 -6.78 27.28 2.66
N LEU A 380 -7.56 27.52 3.73
CA LEU A 380 -8.91 27.03 3.79
C LEU A 380 -9.84 27.88 2.92
N PRO A 381 -10.79 27.25 2.19
CA PRO A 381 -11.84 28.00 1.51
C PRO A 381 -12.78 28.64 2.52
N THR A 382 -13.47 29.70 2.10
CA THR A 382 -14.41 30.46 2.93
C THR A 382 -15.51 29.59 3.55
N SER A 383 -15.92 28.52 2.85
CA SER A 383 -16.87 27.53 3.36
C SER A 383 -16.39 26.81 4.62
N CYS A 384 -15.08 26.64 4.78
CA CYS A 384 -14.46 26.07 5.97
C CYS A 384 -14.31 27.12 7.08
N LEU A 385 -13.89 28.34 6.74
CA LEU A 385 -13.67 29.42 7.70
C LEU A 385 -14.98 29.94 8.34
N ALA A 386 -16.10 29.82 7.62
CA ALA A 386 -17.41 30.29 8.08
C ALA A 386 -18.15 29.32 9.02
N LEU A 387 -17.61 28.12 9.27
CA LEU A 387 -18.27 27.13 10.12
C LEU A 387 -18.13 27.51 11.61
N PRO A 388 -19.26 27.75 12.33
CA PRO A 388 -19.22 28.15 13.73
C PRO A 388 -18.59 27.07 14.64
N SER A 389 -17.73 27.49 15.56
CA SER A 389 -17.13 26.64 16.61
C SER A 389 -17.91 26.66 17.93
N ASP A 390 -19.07 27.32 17.94
CA ASP A 390 -19.89 27.62 19.12
C ASP A 390 -20.72 26.44 19.65
N LYS A 391 -21.00 25.44 18.79
CA LYS A 391 -21.73 24.22 19.16
C LYS A 391 -20.80 23.00 19.26
N PRO A 392 -20.36 22.59 20.47
CA PRO A 392 -19.40 21.50 20.63
C PRO A 392 -19.90 20.12 20.20
N SER A 393 -21.21 19.95 19.97
CA SER A 393 -21.82 18.70 19.48
C SER A 393 -21.81 18.55 17.96
N ASP A 394 -21.68 19.64 17.20
CA ASP A 394 -21.74 19.58 15.74
C ASP A 394 -20.42 19.00 15.19
N LYS A 395 -20.49 18.02 14.29
CA LYS A 395 -19.30 17.49 13.62
C LYS A 395 -19.08 18.25 12.31
N ILE A 396 -17.82 18.56 12.00
CA ILE A 396 -17.43 19.14 10.72
C ILE A 396 -16.88 18.02 9.85
N ARG A 397 -17.57 17.73 8.75
CA ARG A 397 -17.08 16.82 7.72
C ARG A 397 -16.09 17.58 6.84
N VAL A 398 -14.85 17.12 6.81
CA VAL A 398 -13.80 17.68 5.96
C VAL A 398 -13.49 16.67 4.87
N VAL A 399 -13.47 17.10 3.62
CA VAL A 399 -13.07 16.32 2.45
C VAL A 399 -11.90 17.02 1.79
N VAL A 400 -10.78 16.34 1.66
CA VAL A 400 -9.57 16.84 1.00
C VAL A 400 -9.31 15.98 -0.23
N GLN A 401 -9.17 16.60 -1.39
CA GLN A 401 -8.63 15.96 -2.58
C GLN A 401 -7.16 16.37 -2.71
N ALA A 402 -6.25 15.43 -2.85
CA ALA A 402 -4.82 15.69 -2.90
C ALA A 402 -4.11 14.75 -3.88
N VAL A 403 -2.86 15.06 -4.25
CA VAL A 403 -2.02 14.15 -5.03
C VAL A 403 -1.19 13.29 -4.08
N ARG A 404 -1.18 11.98 -4.31
CA ARG A 404 -0.35 10.97 -3.66
C ARG A 404 1.12 11.31 -3.90
N GLY A 405 1.90 11.30 -2.83
CA GLY A 405 3.27 11.78 -2.88
C GLY A 405 3.95 11.74 -1.52
N PRO A 406 5.25 12.12 -1.48
CA PRO A 406 5.88 12.53 -0.22
C PRO A 406 5.10 13.69 0.42
N LEU A 407 5.13 13.80 1.75
CA LEU A 407 4.39 14.85 2.45
C LEU A 407 5.17 16.17 2.47
N PRO A 408 4.47 17.32 2.52
CA PRO A 408 3.02 17.48 2.52
C PRO A 408 2.46 17.18 1.13
N MET A 409 1.28 16.58 1.09
CA MET A 409 0.63 16.33 -0.18
C MET A 409 0.32 17.64 -0.89
N GLN A 410 0.27 17.58 -2.21
CA GLN A 410 -0.30 18.66 -3.01
C GLN A 410 -1.83 18.58 -2.89
N VAL A 411 -2.41 19.38 -1.99
CA VAL A 411 -3.86 19.51 -1.86
C VAL A 411 -4.43 20.25 -3.06
N ARG A 412 -5.40 19.62 -3.74
CA ARG A 412 -6.14 20.20 -4.87
C ARG A 412 -7.38 20.95 -4.43
N SER A 413 -8.11 20.42 -3.46
CA SER A 413 -9.30 21.07 -2.92
C SER A 413 -9.62 20.59 -1.51
N ILE A 414 -10.28 21.47 -0.75
CA ILE A 414 -10.85 21.18 0.56
C ILE A 414 -12.33 21.54 0.51
N GLN A 415 -13.19 20.71 1.08
CA GLN A 415 -14.59 20.99 1.31
C GLN A 415 -14.91 20.72 2.78
N CYS A 416 -15.57 21.67 3.44
CA CYS A 416 -16.05 21.50 4.80
C CYS A 416 -17.56 21.67 4.84
N THR A 417 -18.25 20.75 5.51
CA THR A 417 -19.70 20.82 5.71
C THR A 417 -20.04 20.48 7.16
N ARG A 418 -21.06 21.13 7.72
CA ARG A 418 -21.64 20.70 8.99
C ARG A 418 -22.37 19.37 8.76
N ASN A 419 -22.15 18.40 9.63
CA ASN A 419 -22.76 17.07 9.55
C ASN A 419 -23.94 16.92 10.50
#